data_AF-A0AA39WGT9-F1
#
_entry.id   AF-A0AA39WGT9-F1
#
_cell.length_a   1.000
_cell.length_b   1.000
_cell.length_c   1.000
_cell.angle_alpha   90.00
_cell.angle_beta   90.00
_cell.angle_gamma   90.00
#
_symmetry.space_group_name_H-M   'P 1'
#
loop_
_entity.id
_entity.type
_entity.pdbx_description
1 polymer ?
#
loop_
_entity_poly.entity_id
_entity_poly.type
_entity_poly.pdbx_seq_one_letter_code
_entity_poly.pdbx_strand_id
1 'polypeptide(L)'
;MTHHIWLLVGNDKLYQHPKQEMKRVLDVGTGTGIWAIDFADEHPEAYVIGVDLSPIQPVWVPPNSAFEVDDLEKGWTFTLPFDFIFFRSMIGSFRDWKKMVFRAFQNLEPGGYVEIQDNLYPLLGNDDTIQRTNILRWSELMVKAADAIGRPINVARDFKSMLAEAGFVDIVETKERVPMNRWPKDRRYKELGQWSCEMLSRGLEGISMDLLTRGLDMPADEVHVLLAGVRQDLLNTAIHGYWDTYGPSQTKRQV
;
A
#
# COMPACT_ATOMS: atom_id res chain seq x y z
N MET A 1 2.63 -12.48 2.09
CA MET A 1 3.96 -11.84 1.91
C MET A 1 3.88 -10.34 2.15
N THR A 2 3.11 -9.59 1.37
CA THR A 2 2.93 -8.13 1.54
C THR A 2 2.52 -7.75 2.97
N HIS A 3 1.52 -8.44 3.54
CA HIS A 3 1.12 -8.24 4.93
C HIS A 3 2.29 -8.35 5.93
N HIS A 4 3.11 -9.39 5.81
CA HIS A 4 4.28 -9.60 6.67
C HIS A 4 5.37 -8.53 6.49
N ILE A 5 5.62 -8.06 5.26
CA ILE A 5 6.53 -6.93 5.01
C ILE A 5 6.06 -5.70 5.78
N TRP A 6 4.77 -5.40 5.75
CA TRP A 6 4.22 -4.24 6.46
C TRP A 6 4.29 -4.38 7.99
N LEU A 7 4.15 -5.60 8.53
CA LEU A 7 4.44 -5.85 9.95
C LEU A 7 5.91 -5.54 10.26
N LEU A 8 6.86 -6.01 9.45
CA LEU A 8 8.29 -5.71 9.66
C LEU A 8 8.63 -4.21 9.53
N VAL A 9 7.94 -3.49 8.64
CA VAL A 9 8.03 -2.03 8.54
C VAL A 9 7.48 -1.38 9.82
N GLY A 10 6.31 -1.80 10.26
CA GLY A 10 5.59 -1.29 11.43
C GLY A 10 6.09 -1.76 12.81
N ASN A 11 7.19 -2.53 12.87
CA ASN A 11 7.69 -3.19 14.09
C ASN A 11 6.63 -4.12 14.72
N ASP A 12 6.08 -5.01 13.92
CA ASP A 12 5.07 -6.02 14.27
C ASP A 12 3.74 -5.43 14.76
N LYS A 13 3.43 -4.18 14.38
CA LYS A 13 2.14 -3.54 14.65
C LYS A 13 1.27 -3.48 13.40
N LEU A 14 -0.02 -3.74 13.55
CA LEU A 14 -1.01 -3.65 12.47
C LEU A 14 -1.32 -2.21 12.03
N TYR A 15 -1.17 -1.24 12.93
CA TYR A 15 -1.41 0.19 12.74
C TYR A 15 -0.47 1.02 13.65
N GLN A 16 -0.34 2.32 13.41
CA GLN A 16 0.66 3.18 14.08
C GLN A 16 0.05 4.26 14.98
N HIS A 17 -1.24 4.57 14.85
CA HIS A 17 -1.87 5.62 15.65
C HIS A 17 -1.99 5.27 17.15
N PRO A 18 -2.10 6.26 18.06
CA PRO A 18 -2.16 6.02 19.51
C PRO A 18 -3.55 5.69 20.07
N LYS A 19 -4.64 5.73 19.27
CA LYS A 19 -6.01 5.46 19.73
C LYS A 19 -6.11 4.08 20.38
N GLN A 20 -6.69 4.05 21.58
CA GLN A 20 -6.76 2.85 22.43
C GLN A 20 -8.02 2.01 22.16
N GLU A 21 -9.13 2.64 21.82
CA GLU A 21 -10.40 1.96 21.57
C GLU A 21 -10.90 2.28 20.15
N MET A 22 -11.17 1.23 19.39
CA MET A 22 -11.77 1.29 18.06
C MET A 22 -12.97 0.35 18.05
N LYS A 23 -14.10 0.79 17.51
CA LYS A 23 -15.37 0.06 17.54
C LYS A 23 -15.87 -0.23 16.14
N ARG A 24 -15.60 0.65 15.17
CA ARG A 24 -16.05 0.50 13.79
C ARG A 24 -14.94 0.89 12.82
N VAL A 25 -14.36 -0.15 12.21
CA VAL A 25 -13.16 -0.04 11.38
C VAL A 25 -13.49 -0.36 9.92
N LEU A 26 -12.92 0.42 9.00
CA LEU A 26 -12.97 0.16 7.56
C LEU A 26 -11.57 -0.19 7.04
N ASP A 27 -11.41 -1.36 6.42
CA ASP A 27 -10.23 -1.75 5.65
C ASP A 27 -10.50 -1.53 4.16
N VAL A 28 -9.92 -0.47 3.60
CA VAL A 28 -10.12 -0.06 2.21
C VAL A 28 -9.18 -0.84 1.28
N GLY A 29 -9.78 -1.63 0.40
CA GLY A 29 -9.03 -2.53 -0.49
C GLY A 29 -8.42 -3.68 0.30
N THR A 30 -9.27 -4.38 1.05
CA THR A 30 -8.84 -5.40 2.02
C THR A 30 -8.06 -6.57 1.38
N GLY A 31 -8.15 -6.74 0.06
CA GLY A 31 -7.45 -7.79 -0.67
C GLY A 31 -7.87 -9.16 -0.16
N THR A 32 -6.91 -9.96 0.30
CA THR A 32 -7.20 -11.29 0.87
C THR A 32 -7.87 -11.24 2.25
N GLY A 33 -8.04 -10.06 2.86
CA GLY A 33 -8.67 -9.90 4.16
C GLY A 33 -7.76 -10.15 5.37
N ILE A 34 -6.48 -10.48 5.16
CA ILE A 34 -5.56 -10.89 6.25
C ILE A 34 -5.46 -9.81 7.32
N TRP A 35 -5.30 -8.55 6.94
CA TRP A 35 -5.23 -7.46 7.91
C TRP A 35 -6.52 -7.30 8.71
N ALA A 36 -7.66 -7.30 8.04
CA ALA A 36 -8.95 -7.14 8.69
C ALA A 36 -9.25 -8.30 9.66
N ILE A 37 -8.80 -9.51 9.34
CA ILE A 37 -8.92 -10.69 10.20
C ILE A 37 -8.00 -10.55 11.41
N ASP A 38 -6.70 -10.30 11.20
CA ASP A 38 -5.73 -10.15 12.29
C ASP A 38 -6.13 -9.00 13.24
N PHE A 39 -6.60 -7.89 12.67
CA PHE A 39 -7.11 -6.75 13.45
C PHE A 39 -8.35 -7.14 14.26
N ALA A 40 -9.31 -7.85 13.67
CA ALA A 40 -10.51 -8.29 14.37
C ALA A 40 -10.20 -9.28 15.51
N ASP A 41 -9.19 -10.13 15.35
CA ASP A 41 -8.72 -11.05 16.39
C ASP A 41 -8.01 -10.31 17.53
N GLU A 42 -7.21 -9.27 17.25
CA GLU A 42 -6.55 -8.44 18.27
C GLU A 42 -7.52 -7.49 18.99
N HIS A 43 -8.61 -7.11 18.33
CA HIS A 43 -9.61 -6.13 18.80
C HIS A 43 -11.03 -6.71 18.80
N PRO A 44 -11.38 -7.61 19.75
CA PRO A 44 -12.71 -8.22 19.83
C PRO A 44 -13.83 -7.20 20.08
N GLU A 45 -13.51 -6.00 20.56
CA GLU A 45 -14.42 -4.87 20.72
C GLU A 45 -14.73 -4.12 19.41
N ALA A 46 -13.89 -4.28 18.39
CA ALA A 46 -14.01 -3.62 17.10
C ALA A 46 -14.79 -4.47 16.11
N TYR A 47 -15.67 -3.85 15.34
CA TYR A 47 -16.28 -4.46 14.16
C TYR A 47 -15.58 -3.96 12.89
N VAL A 48 -14.92 -4.87 12.17
CA VAL A 48 -14.12 -4.56 10.98
C VAL A 48 -14.91 -4.86 9.71
N ILE A 49 -14.98 -3.89 8.81
CA ILE A 49 -15.54 -4.06 7.48
C ILE A 49 -14.41 -3.95 6.48
N GLY A 50 -14.10 -5.03 5.77
CA GLY A 50 -13.16 -4.99 4.65
C GLY A 50 -13.92 -4.87 3.32
N VAL A 51 -13.46 -3.98 2.45
CA VAL A 51 -14.08 -3.79 1.14
C VAL A 51 -13.06 -4.01 0.04
N ASP A 52 -13.42 -4.79 -0.96
CA ASP A 52 -12.60 -5.02 -2.15
C ASP A 52 -13.48 -5.16 -3.41
N LEU A 53 -12.89 -4.94 -4.59
CA LEU A 53 -13.57 -5.18 -5.87
C LEU A 53 -13.75 -6.67 -6.15
N SER A 54 -12.91 -7.52 -5.55
CA SER A 54 -12.87 -8.96 -5.83
C SER A 54 -13.28 -9.78 -4.61
N PRO A 55 -14.16 -10.79 -4.75
CA PRO A 55 -14.55 -11.69 -3.67
C PRO A 55 -13.49 -12.79 -3.45
N ILE A 56 -12.30 -12.42 -2.98
CA ILE A 56 -11.15 -13.34 -2.79
C ILE A 56 -10.84 -13.63 -1.32
N GLN A 57 -11.72 -13.18 -0.42
CA GLN A 57 -11.57 -13.31 1.03
C GLN A 57 -12.02 -14.70 1.50
N PRO A 58 -11.49 -15.21 2.62
CA PRO A 58 -11.93 -16.50 3.16
C PRO A 58 -13.37 -16.44 3.67
N VAL A 59 -14.03 -17.60 3.67
CA VAL A 59 -15.41 -17.74 4.17
C VAL A 59 -15.46 -17.75 5.71
N TRP A 60 -14.43 -18.30 6.35
CA TRP A 60 -14.32 -18.36 7.80
C TRP A 60 -13.53 -17.17 8.30
N VAL A 61 -14.22 -16.26 8.98
CA VAL A 61 -13.69 -15.00 9.52
C VAL A 61 -14.14 -14.83 10.97
N PRO A 62 -13.47 -13.98 11.76
CA PRO A 62 -13.91 -13.63 13.11
C PRO A 62 -15.35 -13.09 13.10
N PRO A 63 -16.14 -13.31 14.18
CA PRO A 63 -17.54 -12.89 14.24
C PRO A 63 -17.74 -11.37 14.19
N ASN A 64 -16.67 -10.61 14.44
CA ASN A 64 -16.59 -9.16 14.40
C ASN A 64 -15.90 -8.65 13.12
N SER A 65 -15.87 -9.46 12.06
CA SER A 65 -15.34 -9.06 10.75
C SER A 65 -16.32 -9.42 9.63
N ALA A 66 -16.46 -8.54 8.65
CA ALA A 66 -17.28 -8.77 7.46
C ALA A 66 -16.61 -8.20 6.20
N PHE A 67 -16.92 -8.81 5.05
CA PHE A 67 -16.39 -8.39 3.75
C PHE A 67 -17.50 -8.00 2.79
N GLU A 68 -17.30 -6.87 2.10
CA GLU A 68 -18.22 -6.35 1.09
C GLU A 68 -17.50 -6.24 -0.26
N VAL A 69 -18.22 -6.58 -1.33
CA VAL A 69 -17.75 -6.40 -2.70
C VAL A 69 -18.32 -5.09 -3.23
N ASP A 70 -17.49 -4.04 -3.29
CA ASP A 70 -17.92 -2.73 -3.78
C ASP A 70 -16.78 -1.94 -4.44
N ASP A 71 -17.17 -1.00 -5.30
CA ASP A 71 -16.27 -0.05 -5.96
C ASP A 71 -16.16 1.23 -5.13
N LEU A 72 -15.09 1.29 -4.33
CA LEU A 72 -14.80 2.42 -3.45
C LEU A 72 -14.51 3.74 -4.19
N GLU A 73 -14.35 3.77 -5.53
CA GLU A 73 -14.30 5.03 -6.29
C GLU A 73 -15.69 5.68 -6.40
N LYS A 74 -16.76 4.90 -6.26
CA LYS A 74 -18.16 5.38 -6.19
C LYS A 74 -18.52 5.91 -4.80
N GLY A 75 -19.72 6.48 -4.67
CA GLY A 75 -20.18 7.03 -3.39
C GLY A 75 -20.34 5.93 -2.35
N TRP A 76 -19.75 6.12 -1.17
CA TRP A 76 -19.91 5.18 -0.06
C TRP A 76 -21.32 5.27 0.51
N THR A 77 -21.92 4.11 0.78
CA THR A 77 -23.32 3.98 1.20
C THR A 77 -23.48 3.68 2.70
N PHE A 78 -22.37 3.73 3.45
CA PHE A 78 -22.37 3.51 4.90
C PHE A 78 -23.27 4.53 5.62
N THR A 79 -24.11 4.02 6.53
CA THR A 79 -25.07 4.83 7.29
C THR A 79 -24.52 5.36 8.61
N LEU A 80 -23.44 4.74 9.10
CA LEU A 80 -22.77 5.11 10.35
C LEU A 80 -21.31 5.46 10.05
N PRO A 81 -20.76 6.51 10.67
CA PRO A 81 -19.36 6.86 10.52
C PRO A 81 -18.46 5.78 11.14
N PHE A 82 -17.24 5.69 10.64
CA PHE A 82 -16.17 4.88 11.18
C PHE A 82 -15.38 5.67 12.22
N ASP A 83 -14.72 4.96 13.12
CA ASP A 83 -13.79 5.53 14.08
C ASP A 83 -12.32 5.28 13.71
N PHE A 84 -12.10 4.36 12.76
CA PHE A 84 -10.83 4.12 12.10
C PHE A 84 -11.05 3.69 10.63
N ILE A 85 -10.34 4.33 9.69
CA ILE A 85 -10.28 3.92 8.28
C ILE A 85 -8.82 3.66 7.92
N PHE A 86 -8.56 2.47 7.38
CA PHE A 86 -7.24 2.01 7.02
C PHE A 86 -7.12 1.81 5.51
N PHE A 87 -5.99 2.24 4.95
CA PHE A 87 -5.60 2.00 3.57
C PHE A 87 -4.21 1.39 3.57
N ARG A 88 -3.98 0.32 2.83
CA ARG A 88 -2.63 -0.20 2.65
C ARG A 88 -2.37 -0.83 1.29
N SER A 89 -1.26 -0.45 0.67
CA SER A 89 -0.88 -0.95 -0.67
C SER A 89 -1.94 -0.68 -1.74
N MET A 90 -2.47 0.54 -1.73
CA MET A 90 -3.58 1.00 -2.56
C MET A 90 -3.16 1.96 -3.69
N ILE A 91 -1.89 2.38 -3.80
CA ILE A 91 -1.43 3.16 -4.95
C ILE A 91 -1.77 2.45 -6.27
N GLY A 92 -2.07 3.22 -7.30
CA GLY A 92 -2.62 2.68 -8.55
C GLY A 92 -4.09 2.21 -8.48
N SER A 93 -4.68 2.03 -7.30
CA SER A 93 -6.08 1.56 -7.18
C SER A 93 -7.11 2.67 -7.39
N PHE A 94 -6.73 3.93 -7.20
CA PHE A 94 -7.63 5.08 -7.31
C PHE A 94 -7.12 6.10 -8.34
N ARG A 95 -8.04 6.69 -9.10
CA ARG A 95 -7.73 7.77 -10.05
C ARG A 95 -7.53 9.12 -9.36
N ASP A 96 -8.29 9.35 -8.29
CA ASP A 96 -8.29 10.61 -7.54
C ASP A 96 -8.13 10.35 -6.04
N TRP A 97 -6.88 10.38 -5.60
CA TRP A 97 -6.52 10.21 -4.20
C TRP A 97 -7.00 11.35 -3.30
N LYS A 98 -7.08 12.59 -3.80
CA LYS A 98 -7.60 13.71 -3.00
C LYS A 98 -9.07 13.50 -2.69
N LYS A 99 -9.85 13.06 -3.68
CA LYS A 99 -11.26 12.70 -3.50
C LYS A 99 -11.42 11.51 -2.56
N MET A 100 -10.54 10.51 -2.65
CA MET A 100 -10.58 9.35 -1.74
C MET A 100 -10.29 9.74 -0.29
N VAL A 101 -9.24 10.53 -0.05
CA VAL A 101 -8.90 11.04 1.28
C VAL A 101 -10.03 11.92 1.84
N PHE A 102 -10.61 12.80 1.01
CA PHE A 102 -11.77 13.61 1.42
C PHE A 102 -12.98 12.73 1.75
N ARG A 103 -13.21 11.64 1.02
CA ARG A 103 -14.29 10.71 1.31
C ARG A 103 -14.08 9.98 2.64
N ALA A 104 -12.85 9.55 2.94
CA ALA A 104 -12.50 9.02 4.25
C ALA A 104 -12.77 10.05 5.35
N PHE A 105 -12.39 11.32 5.14
CA PHE A 105 -12.69 12.41 6.06
C PHE A 105 -14.19 12.56 6.33
N GLN A 106 -15.05 12.49 5.30
CA GLN A 106 -16.50 12.60 5.45
C GLN A 106 -17.13 11.43 6.22
N ASN A 107 -16.53 10.24 6.13
CA ASN A 107 -17.07 9.02 6.75
C ASN A 107 -16.44 8.71 8.11
N LEU A 108 -15.54 9.55 8.62
CA LEU A 108 -15.01 9.45 9.98
C LEU A 108 -15.84 10.25 10.97
N GLU A 109 -16.00 9.71 12.17
CA GLU A 109 -16.50 10.48 13.32
C GLU A 109 -15.50 11.60 13.71
N PRO A 110 -15.95 12.66 14.40
CA PRO A 110 -15.03 13.58 15.06
C PRO A 110 -14.11 12.82 16.03
N GLY A 111 -12.79 13.01 15.92
CA GLY A 111 -11.81 12.22 16.68
C GLY A 111 -11.49 10.83 16.11
N GLY A 112 -12.10 10.45 15.00
CA GLY A 112 -11.77 9.22 14.26
C GLY A 112 -10.42 9.30 13.56
N TYR A 113 -9.84 8.14 13.22
CA TYR A 113 -8.51 8.06 12.62
C TYR A 113 -8.51 7.60 11.17
N VAL A 114 -7.59 8.14 10.37
CA VAL A 114 -7.23 7.58 9.07
C VAL A 114 -5.75 7.22 9.05
N GLU A 115 -5.42 6.05 8.52
CA GLU A 115 -4.03 5.65 8.30
C GLU A 115 -3.87 5.10 6.89
N ILE A 116 -2.83 5.58 6.20
CA ILE A 116 -2.50 5.20 4.83
C ILE A 116 -1.07 4.69 4.83
N GLN A 117 -0.86 3.44 4.46
CA GLN A 117 0.46 2.80 4.38
C GLN A 117 0.75 2.39 2.95
N ASP A 118 1.73 3.00 2.31
CA ASP A 118 2.05 2.64 0.94
C ASP A 118 3.49 2.86 0.52
N ASN A 119 3.90 2.13 -0.51
CA ASN A 119 5.22 2.30 -1.11
C ASN A 119 5.20 3.37 -2.20
N LEU A 120 6.38 3.85 -2.57
CA LEU A 120 6.58 4.87 -3.58
C LEU A 120 7.36 4.28 -4.76
N TYR A 121 6.87 4.54 -5.98
CA TYR A 121 7.63 4.37 -7.21
C TYR A 121 8.16 5.72 -7.73
N PRO A 122 9.29 5.74 -8.47
CA PRO A 122 10.13 4.60 -8.84
C PRO A 122 11.02 4.13 -7.68
N LEU A 123 11.72 3.01 -7.92
CA LEU A 123 12.75 2.51 -7.00
C LEU A 123 13.90 3.53 -6.88
N LEU A 124 14.49 3.66 -5.69
CA LEU A 124 15.61 4.57 -5.42
C LEU A 124 16.87 3.79 -5.02
N GLY A 125 18.01 4.47 -5.03
CA GLY A 125 19.28 3.98 -4.52
C GLY A 125 20.08 5.11 -3.87
N ASN A 126 21.00 4.76 -2.97
CA ASN A 126 21.89 5.74 -2.32
C ASN A 126 23.26 5.84 -3.02
N ASP A 127 23.53 4.98 -4.00
CA ASP A 127 24.77 4.93 -4.77
C ASP A 127 24.47 4.60 -6.25
N ASP A 128 25.53 4.53 -7.05
CA ASP A 128 25.43 4.31 -8.50
C ASP A 128 25.12 2.86 -8.90
N THR A 129 25.05 1.91 -7.95
CA THR A 129 24.88 0.48 -8.27
C THR A 129 23.53 0.15 -8.90
N ILE A 130 22.51 0.99 -8.64
CA ILE A 130 21.16 0.82 -9.19
C ILE A 130 21.03 1.39 -10.60
N GLN A 131 21.99 2.22 -11.03
CA GLN A 131 21.94 2.90 -12.31
C GLN A 131 22.08 1.89 -13.46
N ARG A 132 21.33 2.13 -14.55
CA ARG A 132 21.35 1.29 -15.77
C ARG A 132 20.94 -0.19 -15.53
N THR A 133 20.19 -0.45 -14.47
CA THR A 133 19.59 -1.76 -14.19
C THR A 133 18.23 -1.89 -14.86
N ASN A 134 17.81 -3.13 -15.15
CA ASN A 134 16.47 -3.42 -15.64
C ASN A 134 15.41 -3.14 -14.57
N ILE A 135 15.71 -3.37 -13.28
CA ILE A 135 14.74 -3.06 -12.21
C ILE A 135 14.45 -1.56 -12.08
N LEU A 136 15.47 -0.70 -12.21
CA LEU A 136 15.25 0.74 -12.19
C LEU A 136 14.43 1.15 -13.41
N ARG A 137 14.87 0.72 -14.61
CA ARG A 137 14.14 0.97 -15.87
C ARG A 137 12.68 0.52 -15.78
N TRP A 138 12.45 -0.68 -15.24
CA TRP A 138 11.12 -1.22 -15.04
C TRP A 138 10.30 -0.32 -14.10
N SER A 139 10.84 0.06 -12.94
CA SER A 139 10.12 0.91 -11.99
C SER A 139 9.76 2.29 -12.57
N GLU A 140 10.61 2.86 -13.42
CA GLU A 140 10.32 4.12 -14.14
C GLU A 140 9.25 3.93 -15.21
N LEU A 141 9.28 2.82 -15.95
CA LEU A 141 8.24 2.47 -16.92
C LEU A 141 6.89 2.25 -16.24
N MET A 142 6.88 1.60 -15.07
CA MET A 142 5.67 1.43 -14.27
C MET A 142 5.04 2.79 -13.91
N VAL A 143 5.84 3.78 -13.51
CA VAL A 143 5.33 5.14 -13.21
C VAL A 143 4.73 5.78 -14.47
N LYS A 144 5.45 5.74 -15.59
CA LYS A 144 4.95 6.32 -16.85
C LYS A 144 3.64 5.67 -17.31
N ALA A 145 3.55 4.34 -17.21
CA ALA A 145 2.38 3.59 -17.59
C ALA A 145 1.18 3.88 -16.67
N ALA A 146 1.41 3.93 -15.36
CA ALA A 146 0.43 4.32 -14.35
C ALA A 146 -0.14 5.72 -14.59
N ASP A 147 0.74 6.70 -14.86
CA ASP A 147 0.33 8.07 -15.16
C ASP A 147 -0.48 8.14 -16.47
N ALA A 148 -0.09 7.39 -17.50
CA ALA A 148 -0.79 7.35 -18.79
C ALA A 148 -2.24 6.84 -18.68
N ILE A 149 -2.52 5.92 -17.75
CA ILE A 149 -3.89 5.42 -17.50
C ILE A 149 -4.61 6.15 -16.36
N GLY A 150 -4.01 7.21 -15.81
CA GLY A 150 -4.58 8.03 -14.74
C GLY A 150 -4.70 7.31 -13.39
N ARG A 151 -3.79 6.39 -13.08
CA ARG A 151 -3.76 5.61 -11.83
C ARG A 151 -2.38 5.72 -11.18
N PRO A 152 -2.04 6.84 -10.53
CA PRO A 152 -0.68 7.17 -10.12
C PRO A 152 -0.15 6.21 -9.05
N ILE A 153 1.14 5.85 -9.18
CA ILE A 153 1.89 5.00 -8.22
C ILE A 153 3.03 5.74 -7.51
N ASN A 154 3.14 7.05 -7.73
CA ASN A 154 4.14 7.95 -7.16
C ASN A 154 3.54 8.92 -6.12
N VAL A 155 2.28 8.67 -5.70
CA VAL A 155 1.46 9.58 -4.89
C VAL A 155 1.73 9.49 -3.39
N ALA A 156 2.42 8.44 -2.92
CA ALA A 156 2.57 8.18 -1.49
C ALA A 156 3.25 9.33 -0.71
N ARG A 157 4.18 10.04 -1.36
CA ARG A 157 4.86 11.23 -0.81
C ARG A 157 3.94 12.42 -0.55
N ASP A 158 2.76 12.43 -1.18
CA ASP A 158 1.80 13.52 -1.14
C ASP A 158 0.65 13.23 -0.15
N PHE A 159 0.58 12.04 0.45
CA PHE A 159 -0.51 11.69 1.36
C PHE A 159 -0.63 12.64 2.55
N LYS A 160 0.49 13.07 3.14
CA LYS A 160 0.49 14.05 4.24
C LYS A 160 -0.18 15.37 3.84
N SER A 161 0.12 15.90 2.65
CA SER A 161 -0.49 17.15 2.19
C SER A 161 -1.96 16.95 1.82
N MET A 162 -2.32 15.81 1.20
CA MET A 162 -3.71 15.47 0.89
C MET A 162 -4.58 15.36 2.15
N LEU A 163 -4.04 14.75 3.21
CA LEU A 163 -4.70 14.69 4.52
C LEU A 163 -4.90 16.10 5.11
N ALA A 164 -3.88 16.96 5.05
CA ALA A 164 -3.99 18.34 5.53
C ALA A 164 -5.06 19.13 4.75
N GLU A 165 -5.07 19.02 3.43
CA GLU A 165 -6.04 19.67 2.54
C GLU A 165 -7.48 19.20 2.82
N ALA A 166 -7.67 17.93 3.18
CA ALA A 166 -8.99 17.39 3.53
C ALA A 166 -9.49 17.84 4.92
N GLY A 167 -8.63 18.42 5.76
CA GLY A 167 -8.97 18.96 7.08
C GLY A 167 -8.54 18.11 8.27
N PHE A 168 -7.75 17.05 8.05
CA PHE A 168 -7.12 16.31 9.15
C PHE A 168 -6.09 17.18 9.89
N VAL A 169 -5.83 16.87 11.15
CA VAL A 169 -4.88 17.58 12.01
C VAL A 169 -3.86 16.64 12.62
N ASP A 170 -2.86 17.23 13.27
CA ASP A 170 -1.81 16.53 14.02
C ASP A 170 -0.98 15.56 13.19
N ILE A 171 -0.72 15.92 11.92
CA ILE A 171 -0.23 15.01 10.89
C ILE A 171 1.19 14.45 11.10
N VAL A 172 1.31 13.31 11.77
CA VAL A 172 2.50 12.44 11.87
C VAL A 172 2.70 11.54 10.63
N GLU A 173 3.78 11.76 9.89
CA GLU A 173 4.17 10.88 8.78
C GLU A 173 5.40 10.06 9.18
N THR A 174 5.32 8.75 8.97
CA THR A 174 6.47 7.85 9.04
C THR A 174 7.00 7.58 7.64
N LYS A 175 8.33 7.51 7.51
CA LYS A 175 9.01 7.15 6.27
C LYS A 175 10.03 6.08 6.56
N GLU A 176 9.91 4.96 5.87
CA GLU A 176 10.80 3.80 5.99
C GLU A 176 11.35 3.38 4.63
N ARG A 177 12.47 2.66 4.65
CA ARG A 177 13.10 2.14 3.43
C ARG A 177 12.99 0.63 3.40
N VAL A 178 12.38 0.10 2.35
CA VAL A 178 12.25 -1.35 2.10
C VAL A 178 13.25 -1.74 1.01
N PRO A 179 14.36 -2.42 1.34
CA PRO A 179 15.34 -2.88 0.35
C PRO A 179 14.69 -3.79 -0.69
N MET A 180 15.16 -3.73 -1.94
CA MET A 180 14.66 -4.63 -2.99
C MET A 180 15.13 -6.08 -2.82
N ASN A 181 16.25 -6.28 -2.11
CA ASN A 181 16.87 -7.58 -1.87
C ASN A 181 17.76 -7.58 -0.61
N ARG A 182 18.53 -8.65 -0.41
CA ARG A 182 19.35 -8.92 0.78
C ARG A 182 20.69 -8.15 0.86
N TRP A 183 20.90 -7.12 0.04
CA TRP A 183 22.13 -6.30 0.04
C TRP A 183 22.48 -5.64 1.40
N PRO A 184 21.53 -5.24 2.27
CA PRO A 184 21.88 -4.61 3.54
C PRO A 184 22.67 -5.54 4.47
N LYS A 185 23.57 -4.97 5.27
CA LYS A 185 24.30 -5.71 6.32
C LYS A 185 23.45 -5.91 7.58
N ASP A 186 22.64 -4.91 7.92
CA ASP A 186 21.75 -4.96 9.08
C ASP A 186 20.76 -6.13 8.98
N ARG A 187 20.55 -6.84 10.09
CA ARG A 187 19.76 -8.07 10.12
C ARG A 187 18.29 -7.83 9.77
N ARG A 188 17.69 -6.76 10.31
CA ARG A 188 16.28 -6.41 10.05
C ARG A 188 16.09 -6.03 8.59
N TYR A 189 16.93 -5.14 8.06
CA TYR A 189 16.81 -4.71 6.67
C TYR A 189 17.13 -5.82 5.67
N LYS A 190 18.02 -6.75 6.01
CA LYS A 190 18.28 -7.94 5.19
C LYS A 190 17.07 -8.87 5.11
N GLU A 191 16.38 -9.09 6.23
CA GLU A 191 15.13 -9.87 6.27
C GLU A 191 14.01 -9.16 5.49
N LEU A 192 13.84 -7.87 5.71
CA LEU A 192 12.87 -7.04 4.97
C LEU A 192 13.13 -7.10 3.46
N GLY A 193 14.39 -7.00 3.06
CA GLY A 193 14.81 -7.13 1.67
C GLY A 193 14.62 -8.53 1.08
N GLN A 194 14.78 -9.58 1.89
CA GLN A 194 14.47 -10.95 1.45
C GLN A 194 12.99 -11.11 1.10
N TRP A 195 12.10 -10.62 1.97
CA TRP A 195 10.67 -10.70 1.73
C TRP A 195 10.22 -9.82 0.57
N SER A 196 10.77 -8.62 0.43
CA SER A 196 10.55 -7.73 -0.72
C SER A 196 10.95 -8.39 -2.04
N CYS A 197 12.13 -9.01 -2.07
CA CYS A 197 12.63 -9.76 -3.23
C CYS A 197 11.69 -10.92 -3.61
N GLU A 198 11.26 -11.73 -2.63
CA GLU A 198 10.36 -12.87 -2.86
C GLU A 198 8.98 -12.41 -3.34
N MET A 199 8.41 -11.40 -2.69
CA MET A 199 7.12 -10.81 -3.05
C MET A 199 7.14 -10.33 -4.49
N LEU A 200 8.13 -9.50 -4.85
CA LEU A 200 8.22 -8.95 -6.19
C LEU A 200 8.53 -10.05 -7.20
N SER A 201 9.44 -10.99 -6.92
CA SER A 201 9.77 -12.08 -7.86
C SER A 201 8.56 -12.93 -8.26
N ARG A 202 7.65 -13.20 -7.30
CA ARG A 202 6.40 -13.94 -7.57
C ARG A 202 5.31 -13.09 -8.22
N GLY A 203 5.20 -11.83 -7.84
CA GLY A 203 4.15 -10.91 -8.31
C GLY A 203 4.51 -10.12 -9.57
N LEU A 204 5.78 -10.12 -10.00
CA LEU A 204 6.34 -9.20 -10.99
C LEU A 204 5.52 -9.16 -12.28
N GLU A 205 5.12 -10.31 -12.79
CA GLU A 205 4.36 -10.40 -14.03
C GLU A 205 2.94 -9.86 -13.87
N GLY A 206 2.25 -10.27 -12.79
CA GLY A 206 0.87 -9.84 -12.51
C GLY A 206 0.73 -8.33 -12.36
N ILE A 207 1.72 -7.66 -11.76
CA ILE A 207 1.69 -6.20 -11.61
C ILE A 207 2.12 -5.45 -12.89
N SER A 208 2.88 -6.10 -13.79
CA SER A 208 3.51 -5.42 -14.93
C SER A 208 2.74 -5.57 -16.24
N MET A 209 2.20 -6.75 -16.53
CA MET A 209 1.74 -7.09 -17.88
C MET A 209 0.64 -6.14 -18.36
N ASP A 210 -0.46 -6.05 -17.62
CA ASP A 210 -1.58 -5.19 -18.00
C ASP A 210 -1.19 -3.70 -17.95
N LEU A 211 -0.36 -3.29 -16.98
CA LEU A 211 0.01 -1.89 -16.83
C LEU A 211 0.88 -1.41 -18.00
N LEU A 212 1.95 -2.15 -18.32
CA LEU A 212 2.89 -1.77 -19.38
C LEU A 212 2.29 -1.93 -20.78
N THR A 213 1.49 -2.96 -21.03
CA THR A 213 0.86 -3.19 -22.33
C THR A 213 -0.25 -2.19 -22.63
N ARG A 214 -1.08 -1.83 -21.63
CA ARG A 214 -2.18 -0.86 -21.84
C ARG A 214 -1.77 0.59 -21.66
N GLY A 215 -0.80 0.85 -20.79
CA GLY A 215 -0.36 2.21 -20.46
C GLY A 215 0.71 2.75 -21.42
N LEU A 216 1.52 1.88 -22.02
CA LEU A 216 2.63 2.28 -22.91
C LEU A 216 2.63 1.56 -24.26
N ASP A 217 1.57 0.79 -24.56
CA ASP A 217 1.48 -0.02 -25.78
C ASP A 217 2.69 -0.95 -25.99
N MET A 218 3.35 -1.35 -24.90
CA MET A 218 4.52 -2.24 -24.98
C MET A 218 4.09 -3.63 -25.45
N PRO A 219 4.77 -4.21 -26.46
CA PRO A 219 4.55 -5.58 -26.86
C PRO A 219 4.77 -6.55 -25.69
N ALA A 220 3.92 -7.56 -25.56
CA ALA A 220 3.96 -8.51 -24.44
C ALA A 220 5.31 -9.26 -24.34
N ASP A 221 5.91 -9.60 -25.49
CA ASP A 221 7.24 -10.19 -25.58
C ASP A 221 8.34 -9.25 -25.08
N GLU A 222 8.28 -7.97 -25.43
CA GLU A 222 9.20 -6.96 -24.87
C GLU A 222 9.05 -6.82 -23.34
N VAL A 223 7.82 -6.89 -22.83
CA VAL A 223 7.58 -6.90 -21.38
C VAL A 223 8.23 -8.13 -20.76
N HIS A 224 8.01 -9.33 -21.28
CA HIS A 224 8.63 -10.55 -20.74
C HIS A 224 10.16 -10.49 -20.74
N VAL A 225 10.78 -9.93 -21.79
CA VAL A 225 12.24 -9.72 -21.85
C VAL A 225 12.70 -8.76 -20.74
N LEU A 226 12.00 -7.64 -20.53
CA LEU A 226 12.28 -6.73 -19.44
C LEU A 226 12.18 -7.45 -18.09
N LEU A 227 11.09 -8.19 -17.85
CA LEU A 227 10.86 -8.88 -16.58
C LEU A 227 11.89 -9.98 -16.30
N ALA A 228 12.42 -10.63 -17.34
CA ALA A 228 13.55 -11.56 -17.18
C ALA A 228 14.79 -10.84 -16.64
N GLY A 229 15.10 -9.65 -17.16
CA GLY A 229 16.19 -8.80 -16.65
C GLY A 229 15.95 -8.33 -15.21
N VAL A 230 14.72 -7.91 -14.89
CA VAL A 230 14.35 -7.49 -13.52
C VAL A 230 14.56 -8.61 -12.50
N ARG A 231 14.20 -9.85 -12.85
CA ARG A 231 14.43 -11.01 -11.97
C ARG A 231 15.92 -11.26 -11.69
N GLN A 232 16.80 -11.02 -12.67
CA GLN A 232 18.25 -11.11 -12.45
C GLN A 232 18.74 -10.02 -11.50
N ASP A 233 18.28 -8.78 -11.70
CA ASP A 233 18.66 -7.66 -10.83
C ASP A 233 18.17 -7.85 -9.39
N LEU A 234 16.96 -8.39 -9.21
CA LEU A 234 16.41 -8.69 -7.88
C LEU A 234 17.30 -9.64 -7.07
N LEU A 235 17.91 -10.63 -7.72
CA LEU A 235 18.78 -11.60 -7.06
C LEU A 235 20.21 -11.09 -6.86
N ASN A 236 20.60 -10.00 -7.52
CA ASN A 236 21.95 -9.45 -7.46
C ASN A 236 22.12 -8.51 -6.25
N THR A 237 22.76 -8.99 -5.20
CA THR A 237 23.03 -8.21 -3.98
C THR A 237 24.11 -7.13 -4.15
N ALA A 238 24.73 -7.00 -5.33
CA ALA A 238 25.57 -5.86 -5.66
C ALA A 238 24.76 -4.62 -6.09
N ILE A 239 23.45 -4.77 -6.30
CA ILE A 239 22.53 -3.68 -6.67
C ILE A 239 21.81 -3.20 -5.40
N HIS A 240 22.05 -1.95 -5.01
CA HIS A 240 21.58 -1.37 -3.76
C HIS A 240 20.33 -0.49 -3.96
N GLY A 241 19.23 -1.12 -4.37
CA GLY A 241 17.93 -0.48 -4.53
C GLY A 241 17.01 -0.62 -3.31
N TYR A 242 16.10 0.34 -3.13
CA TYR A 242 15.05 0.30 -2.12
C TYR A 242 13.79 1.07 -2.56
N TRP A 243 12.66 0.70 -1.96
CA TRP A 243 11.41 1.45 -2.02
C TRP A 243 11.32 2.36 -0.81
N ASP A 244 11.01 3.65 -1.02
CA ASP A 244 10.52 4.46 0.09
C ASP A 244 9.07 4.04 0.39
N THR A 245 8.74 3.89 1.66
CA THR A 245 7.37 3.63 2.13
C THR A 245 6.93 4.74 3.06
N TYR A 246 5.69 5.17 2.93
CA TYR A 246 5.05 6.24 3.68
C TYR A 246 3.90 5.68 4.50
N GLY A 247 3.81 6.11 5.76
CA GLY A 247 2.77 5.70 6.69
C GLY A 247 2.23 6.87 7.52
N PRO A 248 1.51 7.85 6.94
CA PRO A 248 0.81 8.85 7.75
C PRO A 248 -0.41 8.25 8.48
N SER A 249 -0.56 8.56 9.78
CA SER A 249 -1.65 8.06 10.65
C SER A 249 -2.25 9.15 11.55
N GLN A 250 -3.54 9.54 11.41
CA GLN A 250 -4.07 10.81 11.97
C GLN A 250 -5.47 10.84 12.50
N THR A 251 -5.73 11.83 13.37
CA THR A 251 -7.04 12.17 13.96
C THR A 251 -7.79 13.24 13.13
N LYS A 252 -9.10 13.05 12.95
CA LYS A 252 -10.03 14.11 12.52
C LYS A 252 -10.32 15.07 13.67
N ARG A 253 -10.34 16.39 13.42
CA ARG A 253 -10.63 17.39 14.47
C ARG A 253 -11.90 17.03 15.25
N GLN A 254 -11.81 17.09 16.57
CA GLN A 254 -12.99 17.20 17.43
C GLN A 254 -13.57 18.59 17.19
N VAL A 255 -14.77 18.69 16.62
CA VAL A 255 -15.52 19.94 16.48
C VAL A 255 -16.69 19.90 17.44
#